data_AF-A0A959CBA6-F1
#
_entry.id   AF-A0A959CBA6-F1
#
_cell.length_a   1.000
_cell.length_b   1.000
_cell.length_c   1.000
_cell.angle_alpha   90.00
_cell.angle_beta   90.00
_cell.angle_gamma   90.00
#
_symmetry.space_group_name_H-M   'P 1'
#
loop_
_entity.id
_entity.type
_entity.pdbx_description
1 polymer ?
#
loop_
_entity_poly.entity_id
_entity_poly.type
_entity_poly.pdbx_seq_one_letter_code
_entity_poly.pdbx_strand_id
1 'polypeptide(L)'
;MIRKRGIGVAAALAILLLAACRKEKLSLPLFREIASPVAGDISAIWMSDSLNGVAVGGVAWKEGFILSTADGGQSWLTDTILQRKMEHVMFDASGQGYACGQDMVLHRPPGSRHWYDFRVNYQWNRACFFPDDRQGVMVGGGSFQGGQLYVFGPDAFWKLDT
;
A
#
# COMPACT_ATOMS: atom_id res chain seq x y z
N MET A 1 -4.64 -29.70 77.69
CA MET A 1 -3.88 -30.35 76.60
C MET A 1 -4.83 -30.51 75.42
N ILE A 2 -4.59 -29.80 74.30
CA ILE A 2 -5.00 -30.09 72.90
C ILE A 2 -4.64 -28.83 72.10
N ARG A 3 -3.55 -28.90 71.34
CA ARG A 3 -3.12 -27.87 70.39
C ARG A 3 -4.06 -27.91 69.17
N LYS A 4 -4.92 -26.91 68.99
CA LYS A 4 -5.64 -26.72 67.71
C LYS A 4 -4.71 -26.05 66.71
N ARG A 5 -4.28 -26.85 65.74
CA ARG A 5 -3.30 -26.54 64.69
C ARG A 5 -3.79 -25.39 63.80
N GLY A 6 -2.89 -24.45 63.51
CA GLY A 6 -3.07 -23.34 62.57
C GLY A 6 -3.12 -23.80 61.11
N ILE A 7 -4.22 -24.45 60.72
CA ILE A 7 -4.43 -24.95 59.36
C ILE A 7 -5.26 -23.95 58.52
N GLY A 8 -6.07 -23.11 59.16
CA GLY A 8 -7.01 -22.21 58.46
C GLY A 8 -6.35 -21.05 57.71
N VAL A 9 -5.29 -20.46 58.25
CA VAL A 9 -4.64 -19.27 57.65
C VAL A 9 -3.80 -19.66 56.43
N ALA A 10 -3.09 -20.78 56.49
CA ALA A 10 -2.27 -21.27 55.38
C ALA A 10 -3.13 -21.73 54.18
N ALA A 11 -4.27 -22.40 54.44
CA ALA A 11 -5.20 -22.79 53.40
C ALA A 11 -5.90 -21.57 52.75
N ALA A 12 -6.27 -20.57 53.54
CA ALA A 12 -6.87 -19.34 53.02
C ALA A 12 -5.88 -18.50 52.18
N LEU A 13 -4.60 -18.40 52.59
CA LEU A 13 -3.56 -17.75 51.79
C LEU A 13 -3.29 -18.49 50.47
N ALA A 14 -3.30 -19.82 50.48
CA ALA A 14 -3.11 -20.63 49.27
C ALA A 14 -4.27 -20.47 48.27
N ILE A 15 -5.51 -20.33 48.75
CA ILE A 15 -6.70 -20.09 47.90
C ILE A 15 -6.68 -18.67 47.30
N LEU A 16 -6.23 -17.67 48.06
CA LEU A 16 -6.06 -16.29 47.57
C LEU A 16 -4.92 -16.16 46.54
N LEU A 17 -3.84 -16.92 46.69
CA LEU A 17 -2.72 -16.97 45.73
C LEU A 17 -3.10 -17.69 44.43
N LEU A 18 -4.01 -18.67 44.47
CA LEU A 18 -4.54 -19.34 43.28
C LEU A 18 -5.59 -18.50 42.51
N ALA A 19 -6.21 -17.52 43.17
CA ALA A 19 -7.15 -16.60 42.54
C ALA A 19 -6.48 -15.39 41.86
N ALA A 20 -5.19 -15.17 42.10
CA ALA A 20 -4.46 -13.98 41.63
C ALA A 20 -3.94 -14.06 40.18
N CYS A 21 -4.01 -15.23 39.53
CA CYS A 21 -3.56 -15.40 38.15
C CYS A 21 -4.70 -15.21 37.13
N ARG A 22 -5.37 -14.04 37.13
CA ARG A 22 -6.05 -13.59 35.91
C ARG A 22 -5.02 -12.91 35.01
N LYS A 23 -4.43 -13.70 34.13
CA LYS A 23 -3.64 -13.18 33.01
C LYS A 23 -4.57 -12.27 32.19
N GLU A 24 -4.40 -10.96 32.27
CA GLU A 24 -5.06 -10.04 31.35
C GLU A 24 -4.67 -10.45 29.93
N LYS A 25 -5.64 -10.94 29.17
CA LYS A 25 -5.47 -11.10 27.73
C LYS A 25 -5.41 -9.69 27.15
N LEU A 26 -4.21 -9.19 26.93
CA LEU A 26 -3.98 -8.07 26.02
C LEU A 26 -4.44 -8.48 24.62
N SER A 27 -5.71 -8.22 24.30
CA SER A 27 -6.17 -8.16 22.92
C SER A 27 -5.88 -6.75 22.42
N LEU A 28 -4.69 -6.54 21.89
CA LEU A 28 -4.43 -5.35 21.09
C LEU A 28 -5.31 -5.48 19.84
N PRO A 29 -6.28 -4.59 19.58
CA PRO A 29 -6.84 -4.49 18.24
C PRO A 29 -5.71 -4.01 17.32
N LEU A 30 -4.99 -4.97 16.74
CA LEU A 30 -3.77 -4.71 15.97
C LEU A 30 -4.09 -4.09 14.60
N PHE A 31 -5.28 -4.36 14.07
CA PHE A 31 -5.72 -3.85 12.77
C PHE A 31 -7.15 -3.34 12.86
N ARG A 32 -7.37 -2.18 12.26
CA ARG A 32 -8.71 -1.63 12.00
C ARG A 32 -8.93 -1.72 10.51
N GLU A 33 -9.94 -2.47 10.10
CA GLU A 33 -10.41 -2.46 8.71
C GLU A 33 -11.09 -1.11 8.42
N ILE A 34 -10.77 -0.53 7.28
CA ILE A 34 -11.37 0.72 6.79
C ILE A 34 -11.98 0.40 5.44
N ALA A 35 -13.22 0.84 5.23
CA ALA A 35 -13.90 0.66 3.96
C ALA A 35 -13.18 1.43 2.85
N SER A 36 -12.89 0.74 1.76
CA SER A 36 -12.43 1.34 0.51
C SER A 36 -13.62 1.95 -0.25
N PRO A 37 -13.46 3.09 -0.95
CA PRO A 37 -14.50 3.67 -1.81
C PRO A 37 -14.68 2.90 -3.14
N VAL A 38 -13.87 1.87 -3.41
CA VAL A 38 -13.87 1.07 -4.65
C VAL A 38 -14.00 -0.43 -4.36
N ALA A 39 -14.52 -1.17 -5.33
CA ALA A 39 -14.81 -2.60 -5.21
C ALA A 39 -13.68 -3.53 -5.69
N GLY A 40 -12.65 -3.00 -6.36
CA GLY A 40 -11.52 -3.81 -6.88
C GLY A 40 -10.35 -3.92 -5.90
N ASP A 41 -9.41 -4.80 -6.22
CA ASP A 41 -8.24 -5.07 -5.37
C ASP A 41 -7.30 -3.84 -5.33
N ILE A 42 -6.92 -3.41 -4.12
CA ILE A 42 -5.83 -2.44 -3.93
C ILE A 42 -4.50 -3.19 -4.07
N SER A 43 -3.69 -2.78 -5.03
CA SER A 43 -2.46 -3.49 -5.42
C SER A 43 -1.20 -2.86 -4.84
N ALA A 44 -1.17 -1.53 -4.70
CA ALA A 44 -0.03 -0.82 -4.12
C ALA A 44 -0.46 0.47 -3.43
N ILE A 45 0.37 0.92 -2.50
CA ILE A 45 0.22 2.17 -1.75
C ILE A 45 1.58 2.86 -1.64
N TRP A 46 1.56 4.20 -1.76
CA TRP A 46 2.69 5.07 -1.49
C TRP A 46 2.28 6.15 -0.49
N MET A 47 3.05 6.33 0.58
CA MET A 47 2.88 7.42 1.54
C MET A 47 4.00 8.44 1.32
N SER A 48 3.64 9.66 0.94
CA SER A 48 4.62 10.75 0.76
C SER A 48 5.04 11.38 2.09
N ASP A 49 4.15 11.32 3.09
CA ASP A 49 4.40 11.70 4.47
C ASP A 49 3.44 10.95 5.40
N SER A 50 3.34 11.34 6.67
CA SER A 50 2.47 10.68 7.65
C SER A 50 0.97 10.88 7.41
N LEU A 51 0.58 11.83 6.55
CA LEU A 51 -0.80 12.21 6.28
C LEU A 51 -1.21 11.92 4.82
N ASN A 52 -0.33 12.22 3.87
CA ASN A 52 -0.62 12.18 2.45
C ASN A 52 -0.16 10.88 1.80
N GLY A 53 -1.07 10.23 1.09
CA GLY A 53 -0.79 8.98 0.40
C GLY A 53 -1.63 8.77 -0.84
N VAL A 54 -1.18 7.85 -1.68
CA VAL A 54 -1.85 7.41 -2.91
C VAL A 54 -1.90 5.88 -2.92
N ALA A 55 -3.04 5.32 -3.28
CA ALA A 55 -3.20 3.88 -3.49
C ALA A 55 -3.72 3.62 -4.91
N VAL A 56 -3.34 2.49 -5.48
CA VAL A 56 -3.76 2.10 -6.83
C VAL A 56 -4.22 0.65 -6.86
N GLY A 57 -5.03 0.30 -7.85
CA GLY A 57 -5.54 -1.05 -7.96
C GLY A 57 -6.51 -1.24 -9.10
N GLY A 58 -7.32 -2.30 -9.00
CA GLY A 58 -8.35 -2.61 -9.98
C GLY A 58 -8.60 -4.09 -10.20
N VAL A 59 -9.35 -4.36 -11.27
CA VAL A 59 -9.66 -5.69 -11.78
C VAL A 59 -9.06 -5.82 -13.17
N ALA A 60 -8.23 -6.83 -13.38
CA ALA A 60 -7.53 -7.07 -14.64
C ALA A 60 -8.51 -7.07 -15.83
N TRP A 61 -8.11 -6.41 -16.92
CA TRP A 61 -8.89 -6.23 -18.15
C TRP A 61 -10.25 -5.53 -18.01
N LYS A 62 -10.61 -5.01 -16.83
CA LYS A 62 -11.93 -4.40 -16.57
C LYS A 62 -11.83 -2.95 -16.11
N GLU A 63 -11.12 -2.69 -15.03
CA GLU A 63 -11.13 -1.38 -14.35
C GLU A 63 -9.86 -1.19 -13.53
N GLY A 64 -9.39 0.05 -13.42
CA GLY A 64 -8.40 0.44 -12.42
C GLY A 64 -8.75 1.77 -11.77
N PHE A 65 -8.05 2.08 -10.69
CA PHE A 65 -8.30 3.30 -9.93
C PHE A 65 -7.02 3.84 -9.30
N ILE A 66 -7.06 5.14 -8.99
CA ILE A 66 -6.12 5.85 -8.14
C ILE A 66 -6.93 6.49 -7.02
N LEU A 67 -6.51 6.25 -5.78
CA LEU A 67 -7.09 6.79 -4.56
C LEU A 67 -6.10 7.73 -3.88
N SER A 68 -6.58 8.75 -3.18
CA SER A 68 -5.76 9.59 -2.31
C SER A 68 -6.27 9.63 -0.87
N THR A 69 -5.34 9.85 0.06
CA THR A 69 -5.62 10.18 1.45
C THR A 69 -4.83 11.43 1.84
N ALA A 70 -5.39 12.20 2.77
CA ALA A 70 -4.75 13.37 3.39
C ALA A 70 -4.83 13.31 4.93
N ASP A 71 -5.22 12.17 5.50
CA ASP A 71 -5.44 11.98 6.94
C ASP A 71 -4.73 10.73 7.50
N GLY A 72 -3.69 10.25 6.79
CA GLY A 72 -2.91 9.08 7.17
C GLY A 72 -3.58 7.76 6.85
N GLY A 73 -4.51 7.74 5.89
CA GLY A 73 -5.25 6.56 5.47
C GLY A 73 -6.47 6.25 6.35
N GLN A 74 -6.96 7.22 7.13
CA GLN A 74 -8.21 7.08 7.89
C GLN A 74 -9.42 7.17 6.97
N SER A 75 -9.32 7.95 5.88
CA SER A 75 -10.25 8.00 4.77
C SER A 75 -9.53 8.07 3.43
N TRP A 76 -10.21 7.60 2.39
CA TRP A 76 -9.70 7.55 1.01
C TRP A 76 -10.73 8.12 0.05
N LEU A 77 -10.27 8.89 -0.93
CA LEU A 77 -11.07 9.46 -2.01
C LEU A 77 -10.66 8.83 -3.33
N THR A 78 -11.62 8.62 -4.23
CA THR A 78 -11.36 8.16 -5.59
C THR A 78 -10.96 9.34 -6.47
N ASP A 79 -9.68 9.44 -6.83
CA ASP A 79 -9.15 10.53 -7.65
C ASP A 79 -9.35 10.29 -9.15
N THR A 80 -9.15 9.04 -9.60
CA THR A 80 -9.15 8.69 -11.02
C THR A 80 -9.66 7.27 -11.21
N ILE A 81 -10.52 7.08 -12.21
CA ILE A 81 -10.97 5.77 -12.69
C ILE A 81 -10.40 5.52 -14.08
N LEU A 82 -9.89 4.30 -14.30
CA LEU A 82 -9.15 3.86 -15.47
C LEU A 82 -9.79 2.58 -16.03
N GLN A 83 -9.52 2.26 -17.29
CA GLN A 83 -10.03 1.05 -17.97
C GLN A 83 -9.13 -0.18 -17.79
N ARG A 84 -8.03 -0.02 -17.04
CA ARG A 84 -6.96 -1.02 -16.90
C ARG A 84 -6.47 -1.03 -15.46
N LYS A 85 -6.21 -2.23 -14.94
CA LYS A 85 -5.71 -2.41 -13.58
C LYS A 85 -4.35 -1.74 -13.41
N MET A 86 -4.20 -1.00 -12.32
CA MET A 86 -2.91 -0.46 -11.86
C MET A 86 -2.26 -1.42 -10.86
N GLU A 87 -0.95 -1.60 -10.96
CA GLU A 87 -0.20 -2.58 -10.16
C GLU A 87 0.77 -1.92 -9.18
N HIS A 88 1.31 -0.75 -9.51
CA HIS A 88 2.30 -0.07 -8.69
C HIS A 88 2.16 1.45 -8.76
N VAL A 89 2.57 2.13 -7.69
CA VAL A 89 2.65 3.59 -7.60
C VAL A 89 3.86 3.96 -6.74
N MET A 90 4.55 5.03 -7.11
CA MET A 90 5.67 5.59 -6.36
C MET A 90 5.75 7.10 -6.56
N PHE A 91 6.36 7.80 -5.61
CA PHE A 91 6.77 9.20 -5.79
C PHE A 91 8.25 9.38 -5.49
N ASP A 92 8.91 10.24 -6.24
CA ASP A 92 10.31 10.59 -5.98
C ASP A 92 10.42 11.69 -4.90
N ALA A 93 11.65 12.03 -4.53
CA ALA A 93 11.91 13.05 -3.50
C ALA A 93 11.47 14.47 -3.91
N SER A 94 11.27 14.72 -5.21
CA SER A 94 10.79 16.00 -5.73
C SER A 94 9.26 16.08 -5.80
N GLY A 95 8.56 14.97 -5.56
CA GLY A 95 7.11 14.87 -5.64
C GLY A 95 6.60 14.50 -7.03
N GLN A 96 7.45 14.02 -7.94
CA GLN A 96 7.00 13.39 -9.19
C GLN A 96 6.37 12.04 -8.87
N GLY A 97 5.16 11.79 -9.38
CA GLY A 97 4.48 10.51 -9.24
C GLY A 97 4.58 9.66 -10.49
N TYR A 98 4.74 8.34 -10.31
CA TYR A 98 4.64 7.36 -11.38
C TYR A 98 3.73 6.22 -10.94
N ALA A 99 2.79 5.82 -11.80
CA ALA A 99 1.96 4.65 -11.59
C ALA A 99 2.02 3.77 -12.83
N CYS A 100 2.12 2.45 -12.67
CA CYS A 100 2.16 1.53 -13.79
C CYS A 100 1.19 0.37 -13.58
N GLY A 101 0.75 -0.20 -14.69
CA GLY A 101 -0.18 -1.32 -14.67
C GLY A 101 -0.30 -1.97 -16.03
N GLN A 102 -1.51 -2.46 -16.30
CA GLN A 102 -1.83 -3.18 -17.52
C GLN A 102 -1.91 -2.21 -18.71
N ASP A 103 -0.96 -2.33 -19.64
CA ASP A 103 -0.87 -1.54 -20.88
C ASP A 103 -0.78 -0.02 -20.67
N MET A 104 -0.38 0.40 -19.46
CA MET A 104 -0.44 1.80 -19.06
C MET A 104 0.66 2.15 -18.05
N VAL A 105 1.23 3.33 -18.22
CA VAL A 105 2.04 4.03 -17.23
C VAL A 105 1.55 5.47 -17.20
N LEU A 106 1.45 6.02 -15.99
CA LEU A 106 1.00 7.39 -15.73
C LEU A 106 2.11 8.15 -15.01
N HIS A 107 2.22 9.43 -15.33
CA HIS A 107 3.10 10.40 -14.69
C HIS A 107 2.27 11.51 -14.05
N ARG A 108 2.66 11.95 -12.86
CA ARG A 108 2.09 13.10 -12.15
C ARG A 108 3.19 14.12 -11.85
N PRO A 109 3.16 15.32 -12.47
CA PRO A 109 4.07 16.40 -12.14
C PRO A 109 3.99 16.83 -10.68
N PRO A 110 5.07 17.38 -10.08
CA PRO A 110 5.05 17.82 -8.70
C PRO A 110 4.06 18.97 -8.54
N GLY A 111 3.30 18.97 -7.45
CA GLY A 111 2.26 19.98 -7.19
C GLY A 111 0.98 19.84 -8.03
N SER A 112 0.96 19.02 -9.08
CA SER A 112 -0.27 18.69 -9.81
C SER A 112 -1.11 17.69 -9.01
N ARG A 113 -2.42 17.63 -9.23
CA ARG A 113 -3.29 16.50 -8.82
C ARG A 113 -3.65 15.58 -9.99
N HIS A 114 -3.31 15.98 -11.21
CA HIS A 114 -3.66 15.27 -12.42
C HIS A 114 -2.55 14.30 -12.84
N TRP A 115 -2.98 13.12 -13.31
CA TRP A 115 -2.14 12.10 -13.91
C TRP A 115 -2.22 12.21 -15.44
N TYR A 116 -1.09 12.00 -16.10
CA TYR A 116 -0.93 12.07 -17.54
C TYR A 116 -0.38 10.73 -18.05
N ASP A 117 -0.80 10.31 -19.24
CA ASP A 117 -0.27 9.12 -19.88
C ASP A 117 1.23 9.28 -20.13
N PHE A 118 2.03 8.39 -19.55
CA PHE A 118 3.44 8.27 -19.85
C PHE A 118 3.59 7.20 -20.93
N ARG A 119 3.77 7.63 -22.19
CA ARG A 119 3.84 6.73 -23.34
C ARG A 119 5.02 5.78 -23.21
N VAL A 120 4.70 4.50 -23.03
CA VAL A 120 5.64 3.38 -23.03
C VAL A 120 5.12 2.29 -23.96
N ASN A 121 5.82 1.16 -24.03
CA ASN A 121 5.28 -0.03 -24.63
C ASN A 121 4.01 -0.50 -23.88
N TYR A 122 2.97 -0.84 -24.62
CA TYR A 122 1.70 -1.36 -24.10
C TYR A 122 1.89 -2.78 -23.53
N GLN A 123 2.50 -2.84 -22.35
CA GLN A 123 2.85 -4.07 -21.63
C GLN A 123 2.22 -4.05 -20.25
N TRP A 124 2.09 -5.24 -19.66
CA TRP A 124 1.67 -5.36 -18.28
C TRP A 124 2.85 -5.13 -17.33
N ASN A 125 2.92 -3.91 -16.81
CA ASN A 125 3.99 -3.47 -15.92
C ASN A 125 3.59 -3.73 -14.46
N ARG A 126 4.46 -4.42 -13.72
CA ARG A 126 4.19 -4.91 -12.36
C ARG A 126 4.78 -3.99 -11.28
N ALA A 127 5.93 -3.39 -11.56
CA ALA A 127 6.56 -2.43 -10.66
C ALA A 127 7.46 -1.49 -11.46
N CYS A 128 7.69 -0.31 -10.88
CA CYS A 128 8.57 0.70 -11.44
C CYS A 128 9.34 1.43 -10.33
N PHE A 129 10.50 1.95 -10.69
CA PHE A 129 11.28 2.83 -9.83
C PHE A 129 11.92 3.93 -10.69
N PHE A 130 11.62 5.17 -10.34
CA PHE A 130 12.11 6.38 -10.98
C PHE A 130 12.69 7.28 -9.88
N PRO A 131 14.03 7.36 -9.73
CA PRO A 131 14.63 8.23 -8.73
C PRO A 131 14.49 9.72 -9.07
N ASP A 132 14.29 10.03 -10.36
CA ASP A 132 14.14 11.37 -10.92
C ASP A 132 13.41 11.30 -12.27
N ASP A 133 13.31 12.45 -12.95
CA ASP A 133 12.62 12.57 -14.24
C ASP A 133 13.49 12.26 -15.47
N ARG A 134 14.69 11.71 -15.29
CA ARG A 134 15.66 11.41 -16.36
C ARG A 134 15.93 9.92 -16.51
N GLN A 135 15.76 9.13 -15.46
CA GLN A 135 16.06 7.70 -15.48
C GLN A 135 15.05 6.88 -14.70
N GLY A 136 14.94 5.60 -15.04
CA GLY A 136 14.13 4.68 -14.27
C GLY A 136 14.21 3.26 -14.78
N VAL A 137 13.63 2.35 -13.99
CA VAL A 137 13.49 0.94 -14.34
C VAL A 137 12.07 0.49 -14.14
N MET A 138 11.63 -0.44 -14.97
CA MET A 138 10.31 -1.04 -14.87
C MET A 138 10.42 -2.53 -15.14
N VAL A 139 9.62 -3.30 -14.42
CA VAL A 139 9.53 -4.75 -14.61
C VAL A 139 8.12 -5.11 -14.99
N GLY A 140 8.00 -6.06 -15.90
CA GLY A 140 6.72 -6.48 -16.44
C GLY A 140 6.81 -7.80 -17.17
N GLY A 141 5.80 -8.07 -17.98
CA GLY A 141 5.72 -9.27 -18.80
C GLY A 141 4.27 -9.60 -19.10
N GLY A 142 3.98 -9.86 -20.38
CA GLY A 142 2.65 -10.23 -20.87
C GLY A 142 2.61 -11.62 -21.47
N SER A 143 1.43 -12.26 -21.42
CA SER A 143 1.07 -13.39 -22.28
C SER A 143 2.06 -14.58 -22.28
N PHE A 144 2.48 -15.03 -21.10
CA PHE A 144 3.44 -16.14 -20.91
C PHE A 144 4.84 -15.91 -21.48
N GLN A 145 5.13 -14.71 -21.98
CA GLN A 145 6.50 -14.28 -22.24
C GLN A 145 7.13 -13.97 -20.87
N GLY A 146 8.38 -14.40 -20.69
CA GLY A 146 9.09 -14.29 -19.41
C GLY A 146 9.18 -12.86 -18.88
N GLY A 147 9.69 -12.71 -17.66
CA GLY A 147 9.89 -11.39 -17.06
C GLY A 147 10.72 -10.48 -17.97
N GLN A 148 10.23 -9.26 -18.17
CA GLN A 148 10.86 -8.21 -18.95
C GLN A 148 11.35 -7.10 -18.01
N LEU A 149 12.51 -6.54 -18.31
CA LEU A 149 13.09 -5.39 -17.64
C LEU A 149 13.25 -4.26 -18.65
N TYR A 150 12.77 -3.09 -18.30
CA TYR A 150 12.84 -1.88 -19.10
C TYR A 150 13.69 -0.84 -18.36
N VAL A 151 14.59 -0.18 -19.09
CA VAL A 151 15.41 0.92 -18.60
C VAL A 151 15.03 2.18 -19.37
N PHE A 152 14.83 3.28 -18.65
CA PHE A 152 14.54 4.60 -19.19
C PHE A 152 15.73 5.53 -18.91
N GLY A 153 16.12 6.33 -19.90
CA GLY A 153 17.22 7.30 -19.81
C GLY A 153 18.64 6.75 -20.04
N PRO A 154 19.65 7.63 -20.16
CA PRO A 154 19.53 9.06 -20.51
C PRO A 154 19.29 9.29 -22.02
N ASP A 155 19.57 8.31 -22.88
CA ASP A 155 19.66 8.49 -24.33
C ASP A 155 18.32 8.39 -25.09
N ALA A 156 17.23 8.08 -24.38
CA ALA A 156 15.89 7.87 -24.97
C ALA A 156 14.76 8.27 -24.02
N PHE A 157 14.85 9.45 -23.39
CA PHE A 157 13.77 9.95 -22.54
C PHE A 157 12.70 10.67 -23.38
N TRP A 158 11.76 9.90 -23.92
CA TRP A 158 10.60 10.42 -24.63
C TRP A 158 9.56 10.95 -23.62
N LYS A 159 9.74 12.19 -23.14
CA LYS A 159 8.62 12.96 -22.61
C LYS A 159 7.83 13.43 -23.84
N LEU A 160 6.69 12.77 -24.10
CA LEU A 160 5.61 13.14 -25.04
C LEU A 160 5.99 14.21 -26.08
N ASP A 161 6.17 13.78 -27.34
CA ASP A 161 5.81 14.67 -28.47
C ASP A 161 4.37 15.12 -28.23
N THR A 162 4.21 16.43 -28.02
CA THR A 162 2.95 17.16 -27.96
C THR A 162 2.12 16.92 -29.21
#